data_AF-A0A1G1Z6E8-F1
#
_entry.id   AF-A0A1G1Z6E8-F1
#
_cell.length_a   1.000
_cell.length_b   1.000
_cell.length_c   1.000
_cell.angle_alpha   90.00
_cell.angle_beta   90.00
_cell.angle_gamma   90.00
#
_symmetry.space_group_name_H-M   'P 1'
#
loop_
_entity.id
_entity.type
_entity.pdbx_description
1 polymer ?
#
loop_
_entity_poly.entity_id
_entity_poly.type
_entity_poly.pdbx_seq_one_letter_code
_entity_poly.pdbx_strand_id
1 'polypeptide(L)'
;MSLAGIAGFILSIGMAVDANILIFERTREEKKRGLAASSAIEEGFRRAWTSIRDSNISTLMSSLILYYFTSSFVKGFALTLGVGVLVSMFSAIFVTRTMLRVFIRK
;
A
#
# COMPACT_ATOMS: atom_id res chain seq x y z
N MET A 1 -22.16 6.14 9.98
CA MET A 1 -21.29 6.23 8.78
C MET A 1 -21.96 7.14 7.77
N SER A 2 -21.25 8.12 7.21
CA SER A 2 -21.75 8.89 6.07
C SER A 2 -21.53 8.09 4.78
N LEU A 3 -22.32 8.37 3.74
CA LEU A 3 -22.16 7.77 2.41
C LEU A 3 -20.72 7.94 1.89
N ALA A 4 -20.14 9.11 2.15
CA ALA A 4 -18.76 9.46 1.83
C ALA A 4 -17.74 8.55 2.55
N GLY A 5 -18.00 8.16 3.80
CA GLY A 5 -17.13 7.23 4.54
C GLY A 5 -17.14 5.81 3.97
N ILE A 6 -18.28 5.33 3.46
CA ILE A 6 -18.36 4.03 2.78
C ILE A 6 -17.53 4.05 1.50
N ALA A 7 -17.61 5.14 0.73
CA ALA A 7 -16.78 5.31 -0.48
C ALA A 7 -15.28 5.31 -0.16
N GLY A 8 -14.86 5.98 0.92
CA GLY A 8 -13.46 5.99 1.36
C GLY A 8 -12.98 4.61 1.81
N PHE A 9 -13.85 3.84 2.47
CA PHE A 9 -13.55 2.46 2.85
C PHE A 9 -13.38 1.54 1.63
N ILE A 10 -14.30 1.58 0.65
CA ILE A 10 -14.20 0.78 -0.58
C ILE A 10 -12.92 1.13 -1.34
N LEU A 11 -12.58 2.43 -1.44
CA LEU A 11 -11.35 2.88 -2.08
C LEU A 11 -10.09 2.36 -1.38
N SER A 12 -10.09 2.32 -0.04
CA SER A 12 -8.98 1.75 0.73
C SER A 12 -8.75 0.27 0.43
N ILE A 13 -9.81 -0.50 0.16
CA ILE A 13 -9.67 -1.91 -0.24
C ILE A 13 -8.99 -2.00 -1.62
N GLY A 14 -9.40 -1.16 -2.58
CA GLY A 14 -8.78 -1.11 -3.90
C GLY A 14 -7.27 -0.82 -3.84
N MET A 15 -6.86 0.15 -3.03
CA MET A 15 -5.44 0.48 -2.84
C MET A 15 -4.65 -0.65 -2.15
N ALA A 16 -5.28 -1.41 -1.25
CA ALA A 16 -4.64 -2.57 -0.63
C ALA A 16 -4.37 -3.69 -1.66
N VAL A 17 -5.26 -3.86 -2.64
CA VAL A 17 -5.09 -4.86 -3.72
C VAL A 17 -4.07 -4.39 -4.76
N ASP A 18 -4.01 -3.09 -5.06
CA ASP A 18 -3.03 -2.50 -5.99
C ASP A 18 -1.59 -2.82 -5.58
N ALA A 19 -1.27 -2.72 -4.28
CA ALA A 19 0.05 -3.08 -3.75
C ALA A 19 0.43 -4.54 -4.03
N ASN A 20 -0.52 -5.47 -3.90
CA ASN A 20 -0.29 -6.89 -4.18
C ASN A 20 -0.09 -7.15 -5.68
N ILE A 21 -0.85 -6.46 -6.53
CA ILE A 21 -0.69 -6.55 -7.99
C ILE A 21 0.69 -6.03 -8.41
N LEU A 22 1.15 -4.92 -7.84
CA LEU A 22 2.47 -4.36 -8.13
C LEU A 22 3.61 -5.32 -7.76
N ILE A 23 3.54 -5.95 -6.58
CA ILE A 23 4.54 -6.95 -6.17
C ILE A 23 4.58 -8.12 -7.16
N PHE A 24 3.40 -8.62 -7.58
CA PHE A 24 3.29 -9.70 -8.54
C PHE A 24 3.87 -9.32 -9.91
N GLU A 25 3.59 -8.10 -10.37
CA GLU A 25 4.07 -7.57 -11.63
C GLU A 25 5.60 -7.43 -11.64
N ARG A 26 6.19 -6.84 -10.58
CA ARG A 26 7.64 -6.75 -10.42
C ARG A 26 8.31 -8.10 -10.30
N THR A 27 7.71 -9.03 -9.56
CA THR A 27 8.21 -10.41 -9.48
C THR A 27 8.20 -11.10 -10.84
N ARG A 28 7.16 -10.88 -11.65
CA ARG A 28 7.06 -11.43 -13.00
C ARG A 28 8.06 -10.80 -13.97
N GLU A 29 8.34 -9.50 -13.85
CA GLU A 29 9.43 -8.84 -14.57
C GLU A 29 10.78 -9.48 -14.25
N GLU A 30 11.12 -9.63 -12.96
CA GLU A 30 12.39 -10.21 -12.53
C GLU A 30 12.54 -11.68 -12.96
N LYS A 31 11.46 -12.45 -12.91
CA LYS A 31 11.43 -13.82 -13.44
C LYS A 31 11.67 -13.85 -14.96
N LYS A 32 11.11 -12.90 -15.72
CA LYS A 32 11.34 -12.78 -17.16
C LYS A 32 12.77 -12.35 -17.49
N ARG A 33 13.45 -11.65 -16.58
CA ARG A 33 14.87 -11.30 -16.68
C ARG A 33 15.82 -12.47 -16.41
N GLY A 34 15.29 -13.66 -16.07
CA GLY A 34 16.06 -14.89 -15.89
C GLY A 34 16.46 -15.21 -14.46
N LEU A 35 15.94 -14.47 -13.47
CA LEU A 35 16.19 -14.78 -12.06
C LEU A 35 15.47 -16.08 -11.64
N ALA A 36 16.13 -16.85 -10.78
CA ALA A 36 15.51 -17.99 -10.11
C ALA A 36 14.25 -17.54 -9.34
N ALA A 37 13.24 -18.40 -9.26
CA ALA A 37 11.93 -18.03 -8.73
C ALA A 37 11.99 -17.41 -7.31
N SER A 38 12.88 -17.93 -6.45
CA SER A 38 13.12 -17.38 -5.11
C SER A 38 13.71 -15.96 -5.15
N SER A 39 14.76 -15.75 -5.94
CA SER A 39 15.42 -14.44 -6.09
C SER A 39 14.54 -13.41 -6.79
N ALA A 40 13.70 -13.83 -7.74
CA ALA A 40 12.76 -12.96 -8.44
C ALA A 40 11.67 -12.40 -7.49
N ILE A 41 11.20 -13.22 -6.54
CA ILE A 41 10.24 -12.79 -5.51
C ILE A 41 10.89 -11.78 -4.57
N GLU A 42 12.11 -12.05 -4.10
CA GLU A 42 12.81 -11.16 -3.18
C GLU A 42 13.13 -9.80 -3.82
N GLU A 43 13.64 -9.81 -5.05
CA GLU A 43 13.91 -8.57 -5.79
C GLU A 43 12.62 -7.83 -6.16
N GLY A 44 11.56 -8.57 -6.53
CA GLY A 44 10.23 -8.01 -6.79
C GLY A 44 9.66 -7.29 -5.58
N PHE A 45 9.73 -7.90 -4.39
CA PHE A 45 9.34 -7.27 -3.13
C PHE A 45 10.18 -6.03 -2.83
N ARG A 46 11.52 -6.12 -2.97
CA ARG A 46 12.44 -5.00 -2.69
C ARG A 46 12.14 -3.78 -3.56
N ARG A 47 11.92 -3.99 -4.86
CA ARG A 47 11.61 -2.92 -5.82
C ARG A 47 10.20 -2.36 -5.64
N ALA A 48 9.21 -3.21 -5.39
CA ALA A 48 7.83 -2.76 -5.17
C ALA A 48 7.67 -1.98 -3.86
N TRP A 49 8.46 -2.31 -2.83
CA TRP A 49 8.36 -1.70 -1.50
C TRP A 49 8.48 -0.17 -1.51
N THR A 50 9.46 0.38 -2.22
CA THR A 50 9.67 1.83 -2.29
C THR A 50 8.47 2.52 -2.93
N SER A 51 7.94 1.98 -4.03
CA SER A 51 6.74 2.52 -4.69
C SER A 51 5.49 2.44 -3.82
N ILE A 52 5.28 1.31 -3.12
CA ILE A 52 4.13 1.15 -2.20
C ILE A 52 4.20 2.16 -1.07
N ARG A 53 5.38 2.34 -0.46
CA ARG A 53 5.57 3.28 0.64
C ARG A 53 5.30 4.72 0.17
N ASP A 54 5.90 5.12 -0.95
CA ASP A 54 5.81 6.50 -1.43
C ASP A 54 4.38 6.83 -1.89
N SER A 55 3.67 5.87 -2.50
CA SER A 55 2.25 5.99 -2.86
C SER A 55 1.37 6.21 -1.62
N ASN A 56 1.49 5.35 -0.60
CA ASN A 56 0.70 5.48 0.63
C ASN A 56 0.98 6.80 1.38
N ILE A 57 2.24 7.27 1.41
CA ILE A 57 2.59 8.56 2.02
C ILE A 57 1.89 9.70 1.27
N SER A 58 1.91 9.70 -0.06
CA SER A 58 1.22 10.69 -0.89
C SER A 58 -0.30 10.69 -0.64
N THR A 59 -0.91 9.50 -0.53
CA THR A 59 -2.33 9.37 -0.21
C THR A 59 -2.65 9.89 1.19
N LEU A 60 -1.79 9.63 2.17
CA LEU A 60 -1.96 10.12 3.54
C LEU A 60 -1.90 11.65 3.59
N MET A 61 -0.95 12.26 2.87
CA MET A 61 -0.87 13.71 2.72
C MET A 61 -2.13 14.28 2.06
N SER A 62 -2.61 13.64 1.00
CA SER A 62 -3.86 14.04 0.33
C SER A 62 -5.06 13.93 1.25
N SER A 63 -5.15 12.86 2.06
CA SER A 63 -6.22 12.68 3.06
C SER A 63 -6.21 13.77 4.13
N LEU A 64 -5.03 14.20 4.58
CA LEU A 64 -4.88 15.29 5.53
C LEU A 64 -5.34 16.62 4.94
N ILE A 65 -4.91 16.93 3.71
CA ILE A 65 -5.33 18.15 3.00
C ILE A 65 -6.86 18.14 2.84
N LEU A 66 -7.44 17.03 2.40
CA LEU A 66 -8.88 16.89 2.26
C LEU A 66 -9.58 17.10 3.62
N TYR A 67 -9.08 16.51 4.70
CA TYR A 67 -9.70 16.66 6.02
C TYR A 67 -9.74 18.12 6.52
N TYR A 68 -8.66 18.89 6.31
CA TYR A 68 -8.56 20.26 6.79
C TYR A 68 -9.22 21.30 5.86
N PHE A 69 -9.11 21.14 4.54
CA PHE A 69 -9.51 22.18 3.58
C PHE A 69 -10.89 21.97 2.94
N THR A 70 -11.62 20.92 3.30
CA THR A 70 -12.90 20.56 2.64
C THR A 70 -14.13 20.67 3.54
N SER A 71 -15.31 20.52 2.94
CA SER A 71 -16.61 20.54 3.63
C SER A 71 -16.88 19.31 4.50
N SER A 72 -17.78 19.44 5.47
CA SER A 72 -18.09 18.37 6.44
C SER A 72 -18.50 17.03 5.85
N PHE A 73 -19.06 17.02 4.62
CA PHE A 73 -19.41 15.78 3.92
C PHE A 73 -18.17 14.96 3.52
N VAL A 74 -17.15 15.62 2.96
CA VAL A 74 -15.93 14.97 2.46
C VAL A 74 -14.93 14.67 3.59
N LYS A 75 -15.06 15.33 4.75
CA LYS A 75 -14.29 14.97 5.96
C LYS A 75 -14.49 13.50 6.37
N GLY A 76 -15.71 12.97 6.23
CA GLY A 76 -15.99 11.56 6.51
C GLY A 76 -15.25 10.60 5.57
N PHE A 77 -15.17 10.95 4.29
CA PHE A 77 -14.36 10.23 3.30
C PHE A 77 -12.87 10.29 3.65
N ALA A 78 -12.34 11.49 3.88
CA ALA A 78 -10.93 11.72 4.20
C ALA A 78 -10.49 10.95 5.45
N LEU A 79 -11.33 10.91 6.49
CA LEU A 79 -11.06 10.15 7.71
C LEU A 79 -10.96 8.64 7.43
N THR A 80 -11.95 8.07 6.72
CA THR A 80 -11.94 6.63 6.41
C THR A 80 -10.79 6.23 5.49
N LEU A 81 -10.45 7.08 4.52
CA LEU A 81 -9.32 6.88 3.63
C LEU A 81 -7.99 6.95 4.40
N GLY A 82 -7.82 7.95 5.26
CA GLY A 82 -6.61 8.11 6.09
C GLY A 82 -6.40 6.94 7.04
N VAL A 83 -7.46 6.47 7.70
CA VAL A 83 -7.40 5.27 8.56
C VAL A 83 -7.05 4.02 7.74
N GLY A 84 -7.67 3.86 6.57
CA GLY A 84 -7.40 2.74 5.67
C GLY A 84 -5.94 2.69 5.19
N VAL A 85 -5.39 3.84 4.80
CA VAL A 85 -3.98 3.98 4.41
C VAL A 85 -3.04 3.71 5.58
N LEU A 86 -3.36 4.20 6.79
CA LEU A 86 -2.55 3.92 7.98
C LEU A 86 -2.48 2.43 8.31
N VAL A 87 -3.62 1.74 8.25
CA VAL A 87 -3.68 0.28 8.45
C VAL A 87 -2.89 -0.44 7.36
N SER A 88 -3.01 -0.01 6.11
CA SER A 88 -2.25 -0.55 4.97
C SER A 88 -0.74 -0.35 5.17
N MET A 89 -0.28 0.86 5.50
CA MET A 89 1.12 1.16 5.79
C MET A 89 1.65 0.37 6.98
N PHE A 90 0.86 0.22 8.04
CA PHE A 90 1.26 -0.57 9.20
C PHE A 90 1.46 -2.04 8.81
N SER A 91 0.51 -2.62 8.06
CA SER A 91 0.64 -3.97 7.52
C SER A 91 1.89 -4.08 6.63
N ALA A 92 2.10 -3.10 5.75
CA ALA A 92 3.26 -3.03 4.88
C ALA A 92 4.57 -3.03 5.70
N ILE A 93 4.71 -2.19 6.73
CA ILE A 93 5.93 -2.09 7.56
C ILE A 93 6.17 -3.40 8.33
N PHE A 94 5.09 -3.98 8.87
CA PHE A 94 5.16 -5.22 9.63
C PHE A 94 5.50 -6.42 8.74
N VAL A 95 4.89 -6.50 7.55
CA VAL A 95 5.17 -7.51 6.53
C VAL A 95 6.59 -7.36 6.02
N THR A 96 7.08 -6.15 5.73
CA THR A 96 8.43 -5.94 5.21
C THR A 96 9.50 -6.26 6.23
N ARG A 97 9.33 -5.88 7.50
CA ARG A 97 10.25 -6.30 8.57
C ARG A 97 10.21 -7.81 8.81
N THR A 98 9.05 -8.44 8.70
CA THR A 98 8.90 -9.89 8.91
C THR A 98 9.47 -10.68 7.73
N MET A 99 9.19 -10.28 6.49
CA MET A 99 9.74 -10.86 5.27
C MET A 99 11.26 -10.73 5.21
N LEU A 100 11.80 -9.53 5.46
CA LEU A 100 13.26 -9.32 5.52
C LEU A 100 13.91 -10.20 6.60
N ARG A 101 13.28 -10.34 7.77
CA ARG A 101 13.81 -11.18 8.85
C ARG A 101 13.73 -12.67 8.54
N VAL A 102 12.74 -13.11 7.77
CA VAL A 102 12.60 -14.52 7.33
C VAL A 102 13.59 -14.85 6.20
N PHE A 103 13.83 -13.92 5.27
CA PHE A 103 14.76 -14.12 4.16
C PHE A 103 16.24 -13.95 4.54
N ILE A 104 16.60 -12.98 5.38
CA ILE A 104 17.98 -12.78 5.86
C ILE A 104 18.45 -13.94 6.77
N ARG A 105 17.54 -14.78 7.26
CA ARG A 105 17.85 -15.90 8.15
C ARG A 105 18.00 -17.25 7.42
N LYS A 106 18.35 -17.23 6.13
CA LYS A 106 18.83 -18.41 5.41
C LYS A 106 20.18 -18.18 4.76
#